data_AF-I3RKM9-F1
#
_entry.id   AF-I3RKM9-F1
#
_cell.length_a   1.000
_cell.length_b   1.000
_cell.length_c   1.000
_cell.angle_alpha   90.00
_cell.angle_beta   90.00
_cell.angle_gamma   90.00
#
_symmetry.space_group_name_H-M   'P 1'
#
loop_
_entity.id
_entity.type
_entity.pdbx_description
1 polymer ?
#
loop_
_entity_poly.entity_id
_entity_poly.type
_entity_poly.pdbx_seq_one_letter_code
_entity_poly.pdbx_strand_id
1 'polypeptide(L)' 'MEMKGAGEPAAQDKKYKEFTEERAKKLYEELMLQYLKSGNSEMDADRKAKAIIRKQCSIRGMPFWPWT' A
#
# COMPACT_ATOMS: atom_id res chain seq x y z
N MET A 1 -11.83 7.78 -33.72
CA MET A 1 -10.82 6.69 -33.79
C MET A 1 -9.80 7.01 -32.70
N GLU A 2 -10.14 6.70 -31.46
CA GLU A 2 -9.85 5.42 -30.80
C GLU A 2 -8.34 5.15 -30.78
N MET A 3 -7.74 5.44 -29.63
CA MET A 3 -6.41 4.95 -29.31
C MET A 3 -6.50 4.12 -28.02
N LYS A 4 -6.68 2.82 -28.28
CA LYS A 4 -5.85 1.74 -27.76
C LYS A 4 -5.97 1.44 -26.26
N GLY A 5 -6.77 0.41 -25.98
CA GLY A 5 -6.83 -0.26 -24.70
C GLY A 5 -5.47 -0.80 -24.25
N ALA A 6 -5.21 -0.63 -22.97
CA ALA A 6 -4.34 -1.53 -22.23
C ALA A 6 -5.25 -2.63 -21.65
N GLY A 7 -5.35 -3.74 -22.37
CA GLY A 7 -5.86 -4.97 -21.79
C GLY A 7 -4.87 -5.44 -20.74
N GLU A 8 -5.28 -5.40 -19.49
CA GLU A 8 -4.60 -6.12 -18.41
C GLU A 8 -5.01 -7.60 -18.51
N PRO A 9 -4.07 -8.55 -18.64
CA PRO A 9 -4.43 -9.95 -18.74
C PRO A 9 -4.93 -10.45 -17.40
N ALA A 10 -6.17 -10.94 -17.40
CA ALA A 10 -6.74 -11.72 -16.30
C ALA A 10 -5.86 -12.94 -16.00
N ALA A 11 -5.47 -13.11 -14.75
CA ALA A 11 -4.96 -14.38 -14.23
C ALA A 11 -5.66 -14.74 -12.92
N GLN A 12 -6.48 -15.78 -13.04
CA GLN A 12 -7.35 -16.36 -12.03
C GLN A 12 -6.58 -16.93 -10.82
N ASP A 13 -7.21 -16.78 -9.65
CA ASP A 13 -7.21 -17.72 -8.53
C ASP A 13 -5.84 -18.19 -7.97
N LYS A 14 -5.18 -17.30 -7.22
CA LYS A 14 -4.41 -17.71 -6.04
C LYS A 14 -4.79 -16.79 -4.89
N LYS A 15 -5.49 -17.37 -3.92
CA LYS A 15 -6.07 -16.82 -2.69
C LYS A 15 -5.03 -16.26 -1.69
N TYR A 16 -3.97 -15.62 -2.17
CA TYR A 16 -3.11 -14.75 -1.38
C TYR A 16 -3.54 -13.32 -1.71
N LYS A 17 -4.29 -12.70 -0.79
CA LYS A 17 -4.74 -11.30 -0.86
C LYS A 17 -3.62 -10.42 -1.45
N GLU A 18 -3.75 -10.07 -2.72
CA GLU A 18 -2.81 -9.17 -3.40
C GLU A 18 -2.69 -7.88 -2.58
N PHE A 19 -1.46 -7.39 -2.42
CA PHE A 19 -1.24 -6.11 -1.75
C PHE A 19 -1.14 -5.04 -2.83
N THR A 20 -2.29 -4.57 -3.29
CA THR A 20 -2.38 -3.52 -4.31
C THR A 20 -2.03 -2.14 -3.73
N GLU A 21 -1.74 -1.16 -4.58
CA GLU A 21 -1.53 0.23 -4.16
C GLU A 21 -2.71 0.74 -3.31
N GLU A 22 -3.95 0.45 -3.70
CA GLU A 22 -5.15 0.82 -2.95
C GLU A 22 -5.17 0.24 -1.53
N ARG A 23 -4.73 -1.01 -1.36
CA ARG A 23 -4.63 -1.63 -0.03
C ARG A 23 -3.51 -1.02 0.79
N ALA A 24 -2.40 -0.64 0.15
CA ALA A 24 -1.33 0.07 0.82
C ALA A 24 -1.77 1.46 1.28
N LYS A 25 -2.56 2.19 0.47
CA LYS A 25 -3.18 3.48 0.84
C LYS A 25 -4.13 3.35 2.02
N LYS A 26 -5.06 2.39 1.96
CA LYS A 26 -5.97 2.10 3.09
C LYS A 26 -5.21 1.74 4.36
N LEU A 27 -4.21 0.87 4.26
CA LEU A 27 -3.37 0.50 5.40
C LEU A 27 -2.61 1.71 5.95
N TYR A 28 -2.11 2.60 5.09
CA TYR A 28 -1.48 3.85 5.52
C TYR A 28 -2.44 4.70 6.33
N GLU A 29 -3.63 4.99 5.79
CA GLU A 29 -4.65 5.79 6.47
C GLU A 29 -5.06 5.18 7.82
N GLU A 30 -5.29 3.86 7.86
CA GLU A 30 -5.62 3.15 9.10
C GLU A 30 -4.50 3.25 10.15
N LEU A 31 -3.24 3.11 9.72
CA LEU A 31 -2.07 3.24 10.60
C LEU A 31 -1.91 4.68 11.09
N MET A 32 -2.09 5.66 10.21
CA MET A 32 -2.05 7.08 10.58
C MET A 32 -3.10 7.41 11.63
N LEU A 33 -4.36 7.04 11.40
CA LEU A 33 -5.45 7.26 12.35
C LEU A 33 -5.17 6.56 13.69
N GLN A 34 -4.67 5.32 13.67
CA GLN A 34 -4.31 4.60 14.89
C GLN A 34 -3.18 5.29 15.66
N TYR A 35 -2.08 5.64 14.99
CA TYR A 35 -0.93 6.26 15.65
C TYR A 35 -1.24 7.66 16.18
N LEU A 36 -1.97 8.46 15.41
CA LEU A 36 -2.45 9.77 15.86
C LEU A 36 -3.39 9.64 17.07
N LYS A 37 -4.32 8.68 17.05
CA LYS A 37 -5.20 8.39 18.19
C LYS A 37 -4.43 7.92 19.43
N SER A 38 -3.32 7.21 19.24
CA SER A 38 -2.41 6.81 20.32
C SER A 38 -1.50 7.94 20.82
N GLY A 39 -1.64 9.17 20.30
CA GLY A 39 -0.87 10.33 20.72
C GLY A 39 0.53 10.43 20.09
N ASN A 40 0.79 9.71 19.00
CA ASN A 40 2.01 9.92 18.22
C ASN A 40 1.90 11.22 17.42
N SER A 41 3.02 11.92 17.26
CA SER A 41 3.12 13.03 16.32
C SER A 41 2.92 12.54 14.88
N GLU A 42 2.42 13.41 14.01
CA GLU A 42 2.18 13.10 12.60
C GLU A 42 3.43 12.54 11.90
N MET A 43 4.61 13.11 12.17
CA MET A 43 5.89 12.63 11.63
C MET A 43 6.24 11.19 12.09
N ASP A 44 6.01 10.89 13.36
CA ASP A 44 6.25 9.53 13.91
C ASP A 44 5.25 8.52 13.36
N ALA A 45 3.98 8.92 13.25
CA ALA A 45 2.92 8.13 12.65
C ALA A 45 3.24 7.79 11.19
N ASP A 46 3.64 8.80 10.39
CA ASP A 46 4.03 8.64 8.99
C ASP A 46 5.20 7.67 8.85
N ARG A 47 6.27 7.89 9.61
CA ARG A 47 7.46 7.04 9.57
C ARG A 47 7.14 5.59 9.92
N LYS A 48 6.30 5.36 10.95
CA LYS A 48 5.86 4.02 11.36
C LYS A 48 4.96 3.37 10.30
N ALA A 49 4.01 4.12 9.76
CA ALA A 49 3.09 3.64 8.72
C ALA A 49 3.85 3.24 7.45
N LYS A 50 4.74 4.12 6.95
CA LYS A 50 5.61 3.83 5.80
C LYS A 50 6.52 2.63 6.05
N ALA A 51 7.06 2.46 7.26
CA ALA A 51 7.89 1.30 7.60
C ALA A 51 7.12 -0.03 7.52
N ILE A 52 5.86 -0.04 7.98
CA ILE A 52 4.99 -1.23 7.88
C ILE A 52 4.68 -1.55 6.42
N ILE A 53 4.30 -0.55 5.62
CA ILE A 53 3.99 -0.74 4.20
C ILE A 53 5.20 -1.24 3.44
N ARG A 54 6.40 -0.67 3.68
CA ARG A 54 7.65 -1.16 3.10
C ARG A 54 7.89 -2.63 3.47
N LYS A 55 7.70 -3.00 4.73
CA LYS A 55 7.81 -4.41 5.15
C LYS A 55 6.82 -5.31 4.42
N GLN A 56 5.58 -4.86 4.18
CA GLN A 56 4.59 -5.61 3.41
C GLN A 56 4.99 -5.75 1.93
N CYS A 57 5.58 -4.72 1.31
CA CYS A 57 6.14 -4.78 -0.04
C CYS A 57 7.32 -5.78 -0.12
N SER A 58 8.28 -5.69 0.81
CA SER A 58 9.45 -6.57 0.84
C SER A 58 9.08 -8.04 0.98
N ILE A 59 8.13 -8.38 1.85
CA ILE A 59 7.68 -9.77 2.05
C ILE A 59 7.05 -10.36 0.78
N ARG A 60 6.47 -9.50 -0.07
CA ARG A 60 5.80 -9.88 -1.32
C ARG A 60 6.67 -9.69 -2.55
N GLY A 61 7.95 -9.32 -2.39
CA GLY A 61 8.87 -9.07 -3.50
C GLY A 61 8.43 -7.92 -4.41
N MET A 62 7.65 -6.97 -3.89
CA MET A 62 7.14 -5.84 -4.67
C MET A 62 8.03 -4.62 -4.51
N PRO A 63 8.13 -3.78 -5.56
CA PRO A 63 8.80 -2.49 -5.45
C PRO A 63 8.15 -1.63 -4.35
N PHE A 64 8.97 -0.84 -3.68
CA PHE A 64 8.45 0.16 -2.75
C PHE A 64 7.75 1.25 -3.53
N TRP A 65 6.54 1.63 -3.09
CA TRP A 65 5.90 2.79 -3.69
C TRP A 65 6.63 4.07 -3.30
N PRO A 66 6.82 4.98 -4.27
CA PRO A 66 7.36 6.31 -4.02
C PRO A 66 6.26 7.11 -3.30
N TRP A 67 6.07 6.82 -2.01
CA TRP A 67 5.30 7.68 -1.13
C TRP A 67 6.11 8.95 -0.92
N THR A 68 5.91 9.93 -1.80
CA THR A 68 6.38 11.31 -1.66
C THR A 68 5.74 11.96 -0.44
#